data_AF-A0A4Q6ELG2-F1
#
_entry.id   AF-A0A4Q6ELG2-F1
#
_cell.length_a   1.000
_cell.length_b   1.000
_cell.length_c   1.000
_cell.angle_alpha   90.00
_cell.angle_beta   90.00
_cell.angle_gamma   90.00
#
_symmetry.space_group_name_H-M   'P 1'
#
loop_
_entity.id
_entity.type
_entity.pdbx_description
1 polymer ?
#
loop_
_entity_poly.entity_id
_entity_poly.type
_entity_poly.pdbx_seq_one_letter_code
_entity_poly.pdbx_strand_id
1 'polypeptide(L)'
;MCLNGPWSFAFDNQAEYNQPAEVPAWPLEIRVPFAPETMASGIADTGFHPRCWYKRTFSYEKDPANPRLILHFGAVDYEARVWLNGHFLGEHRGGHTPFWFDASHAALNGVNTLIVRADDDPGDLAKPRGKQDWQLEPHSIWYPRTSGIWQTVWLERAADVYIHRMSWTPLLERWEIGAEFFIGGPRRDSLRLRVRLSVKDKLLADDTYQVINREVHRRIALSDPGIDDFRNELLWSPESPTLIDATVELLDGDRVIDRVVSYTALRSVSVQRGRFLLNGRP
;
A
#
# COMPACT_ATOMS: atom_id res chain seq x y z
N MET A 1 -1.49 11.22 6.86
CA MET A 1 -2.29 12.34 6.33
C MET A 1 -2.78 12.00 4.93
N CYS A 2 -4.10 11.99 4.72
CA CYS A 2 -4.68 11.74 3.40
C CYS A 2 -4.47 12.94 2.47
N LEU A 3 -4.12 12.68 1.20
CA LEU A 3 -3.94 13.69 0.15
C LEU A 3 -5.05 13.62 -0.92
N ASN A 4 -6.10 12.82 -0.72
CA ASN A 4 -7.27 12.82 -1.59
C ASN A 4 -7.98 14.18 -1.60
N GLY A 5 -8.78 14.42 -2.64
CA GLY A 5 -9.49 15.68 -2.87
C GLY A 5 -9.04 16.36 -4.16
N PRO A 6 -9.20 17.69 -4.27
CA PRO A 6 -8.93 18.42 -5.51
C PRO A 6 -7.42 18.59 -5.76
N TRP A 7 -6.97 18.32 -6.98
CA TRP A 7 -5.61 18.51 -7.46
C TRP A 7 -5.65 19.35 -8.72
N SER A 8 -4.70 20.26 -8.89
CA SER A 8 -4.53 20.94 -10.18
C SER A 8 -4.06 19.92 -11.21
N PHE A 9 -4.58 20.00 -12.43
CA PHE A 9 -4.46 18.95 -13.42
C PHE A 9 -4.21 19.52 -14.82
N ALA A 10 -3.47 18.77 -15.63
CA ALA A 10 -3.24 19.07 -17.04
C ALA A 10 -3.05 17.78 -17.84
N PHE A 11 -3.64 17.74 -19.03
CA PHE A 11 -3.28 16.76 -20.04
C PHE A 11 -2.05 17.23 -20.82
N ASP A 12 -1.16 16.29 -21.15
CA ASP A 12 0.00 16.49 -22.03
C ASP A 12 -0.14 15.54 -23.22
N ASN A 13 -1.02 15.92 -24.16
CA ASN A 13 -1.47 15.05 -25.25
C ASN A 13 -0.37 14.68 -26.24
N GLN A 14 0.70 15.48 -26.32
CA GLN A 14 1.86 15.22 -27.16
C GLN A 14 3.01 14.56 -26.37
N ALA A 15 2.84 14.35 -25.06
CA ALA A 15 3.86 13.83 -24.16
C ALA A 15 5.18 14.62 -24.25
N GLU A 16 5.10 15.95 -24.37
CA GLU A 16 6.23 16.85 -24.60
C GLU A 16 7.01 17.15 -23.32
N TYR A 17 6.34 17.20 -22.18
CA TYR A 17 6.94 17.66 -20.92
C TYR A 17 7.55 16.49 -20.16
N ASN A 18 8.82 16.59 -19.79
CA ASN A 18 9.53 15.55 -19.04
C ASN A 18 9.75 15.92 -17.57
N GLN A 19 9.72 17.21 -17.26
CA GLN A 19 9.93 17.78 -15.94
C GLN A 19 8.78 18.68 -15.52
N PRO A 20 8.49 18.79 -14.20
CA PRO A 20 7.42 19.64 -13.69
C PRO A 20 7.49 21.11 -14.13
N ALA A 21 8.68 21.66 -14.33
CA ALA A 21 8.89 23.06 -14.70
C ALA A 21 8.50 23.36 -16.17
N GLU A 22 8.36 22.34 -17.00
CA GLU A 22 7.99 22.48 -18.41
C GLU A 22 6.47 22.56 -18.60
N VAL A 23 5.68 22.16 -17.59
CA VAL A 23 4.21 22.22 -17.63
C VAL A 23 3.76 23.69 -17.58
N PRO A 24 3.22 24.26 -18.68
CA PRO A 24 3.02 25.70 -18.79
C PRO A 24 1.85 26.21 -17.95
N ALA A 25 0.84 25.38 -17.74
CA ALA A 25 -0.39 25.73 -17.02
C ALA A 25 -1.06 24.50 -16.41
N TRP A 26 -1.93 24.74 -15.43
CA TRP A 26 -2.75 23.73 -14.76
C TRP A 26 -4.23 24.10 -14.91
N PRO A 27 -4.81 23.98 -16.12
CA PRO A 27 -6.11 24.56 -16.45
C PRO A 27 -7.30 23.82 -15.82
N LEU A 28 -7.09 22.61 -15.34
CA LEU A 28 -8.14 21.73 -14.83
C LEU A 28 -7.95 21.47 -13.34
N GLU A 29 -9.02 21.01 -12.70
CA GLU A 29 -8.99 20.45 -11.35
C GLU A 29 -9.57 19.03 -11.40
N ILE A 30 -8.84 18.07 -10.84
CA ILE A 30 -9.25 16.66 -10.75
C ILE A 30 -9.40 16.24 -9.29
N ARG A 31 -10.41 15.42 -8.99
CA ARG A 31 -10.57 14.79 -7.69
C ARG A 31 -9.82 13.47 -7.63
N VAL A 32 -8.74 13.42 -6.86
CA VAL A 32 -8.04 12.17 -6.50
C VAL A 32 -8.81 11.48 -5.36
N PRO A 33 -9.05 10.16 -5.42
CA PRO A 33 -8.43 9.19 -6.32
C PRO A 33 -9.39 8.65 -7.40
N PHE A 34 -9.84 9.50 -8.32
CA PHE A 34 -10.68 9.07 -9.43
C PHE A 34 -9.94 9.26 -10.76
N ALA A 35 -10.04 8.26 -11.63
CA ALA A 35 -9.46 8.30 -12.96
C ALA A 35 -10.09 9.44 -13.79
N PRO A 36 -9.34 10.13 -14.66
CA PRO A 36 -9.85 11.23 -15.48
C PRO A 36 -11.11 10.87 -16.28
N GLU A 37 -11.25 9.60 -16.67
CA GLU A 37 -12.37 9.07 -17.45
C GLU A 37 -13.68 8.98 -16.65
N THR A 38 -13.64 9.11 -15.33
CA THR A 38 -14.82 8.93 -14.47
C THR A 38 -15.48 10.26 -14.12
N MET A 39 -16.81 10.27 -14.03
CA MET A 39 -17.58 11.43 -13.55
C MET A 39 -17.16 11.90 -12.14
N ALA A 40 -16.76 10.97 -11.27
CA ALA A 40 -16.35 11.27 -9.91
C ALA A 40 -15.06 12.10 -9.83
N SER A 41 -14.22 12.06 -10.88
CA SER A 41 -13.01 12.87 -10.99
C SER A 41 -13.29 14.35 -11.24
N GLY A 42 -14.48 14.69 -11.76
CA GLY A 42 -14.80 16.02 -12.25
C GLY A 42 -14.27 16.33 -13.65
N ILE A 43 -13.50 15.43 -14.27
CA ILE A 43 -13.00 15.57 -15.65
C ILE A 43 -13.94 14.86 -16.64
N ALA A 44 -14.19 13.56 -16.42
CA ALA A 44 -15.05 12.73 -17.27
C ALA A 44 -14.68 12.69 -18.76
N ASP A 45 -13.39 12.86 -19.07
CA ASP A 45 -12.88 12.80 -20.44
C ASP A 45 -12.37 11.37 -20.70
N THR A 46 -13.05 10.67 -21.61
CA THR A 46 -12.72 9.30 -22.02
C THR A 46 -11.72 9.25 -23.17
N GLY A 47 -11.24 10.41 -23.63
CA GLY A 47 -10.25 10.55 -24.68
C GLY A 47 -8.93 9.85 -24.38
N PHE A 48 -8.09 9.75 -25.40
CA PHE A 48 -6.76 9.19 -25.28
C PHE A 48 -5.76 10.28 -24.90
N HIS A 49 -5.25 10.15 -23.68
CA HIS A 49 -4.26 11.04 -23.10
C HIS A 49 -3.04 10.20 -22.73
N PRO A 50 -1.95 10.24 -23.52
CA PRO A 50 -0.75 9.44 -23.26
C PRO A 50 -0.01 9.90 -22.00
N ARG A 51 -0.23 11.14 -21.56
CA ARG A 51 0.36 11.70 -20.35
C ARG A 51 -0.58 12.67 -19.66
N CYS A 52 -0.63 12.55 -18.33
CA CYS A 52 -1.38 13.39 -17.43
C CYS A 52 -0.47 13.92 -16.31
N TRP A 53 -0.68 15.17 -15.90
CA TRP A 53 0.05 15.80 -14.81
C TRP A 53 -0.88 16.21 -13.68
N TYR A 54 -0.46 15.92 -12.45
CA TYR A 54 -1.18 16.22 -11.22
C TYR A 54 -0.31 17.09 -10.32
N LYS A 55 -0.89 18.10 -9.69
CA LYS A 55 -0.22 18.96 -8.70
C LYS A 55 -1.10 19.18 -7.47
N ARG A 56 -0.50 19.02 -6.30
CA ARG A 56 -1.14 19.28 -5.01
C ARG A 56 -0.20 19.99 -4.06
N THR A 57 -0.70 21.02 -3.40
CA THR A 57 -0.02 21.63 -2.27
C THR A 57 -0.59 21.12 -0.95
N PHE A 58 0.27 20.94 0.05
CA PHE A 58 -0.14 20.56 1.39
C PHE A 58 0.78 21.18 2.44
N SER A 59 0.25 21.43 3.63
CA SER A 59 1.05 21.85 4.78
C SER A 59 1.56 20.63 5.53
N TYR A 60 2.83 20.66 5.90
CA TYR A 60 3.46 19.62 6.70
C TYR A 60 4.43 20.24 7.69
N GLU A 61 4.22 19.93 8.96
CA GLU A 61 5.15 20.28 10.02
C GLU A 61 6.10 19.10 10.28
N LYS A 62 7.40 19.35 10.29
CA LYS A 62 8.37 18.32 10.64
C LYS A 62 8.19 17.92 12.09
N ASP A 63 8.16 16.62 12.32
CA ASP A 63 8.06 16.03 13.65
C ASP A 63 9.41 15.41 14.02
N PRO A 64 10.17 15.97 14.98
CA PRO A 64 11.44 15.41 15.40
C PRO A 64 11.32 13.98 15.97
N ALA A 65 10.16 13.60 16.51
CA ALA A 65 9.93 12.24 16.99
C ALA A 65 9.70 11.25 15.84
N ASN A 66 9.17 11.73 14.72
CA ASN A 66 8.89 10.96 13.51
C ASN A 66 9.51 11.63 12.29
N PRO A 67 10.85 11.61 12.18
CA PRO A 67 11.58 12.40 11.19
C PRO A 67 11.42 11.85 9.76
N ARG A 68 10.86 10.64 9.59
CA ARG A 68 10.62 10.06 8.27
C ARG A 68 9.26 10.49 7.74
N LEU A 69 9.23 10.93 6.49
CA LEU A 69 8.02 11.17 5.73
C LEU A 69 7.98 10.21 4.55
N ILE A 70 7.05 9.26 4.57
CA ILE A 70 6.85 8.31 3.48
C ILE A 70 5.61 8.75 2.69
N LEU A 71 5.75 8.87 1.38
CA LEU A 71 4.66 9.20 0.46
C LEU A 71 4.18 7.91 -0.21
N HIS A 72 2.89 7.61 -0.07
CA HIS A 72 2.28 6.39 -0.57
C HIS A 72 1.26 6.68 -1.66
N PHE A 73 1.22 5.79 -2.64
CA PHE A 73 0.22 5.73 -3.69
C PHE A 73 -0.40 4.34 -3.67
N GLY A 74 -1.74 4.27 -3.62
CA GLY A 74 -2.43 3.00 -3.72
C GLY A 74 -2.28 2.36 -5.11
N ALA A 75 -2.33 3.19 -6.15
CA ALA A 75 -2.13 2.81 -7.55
C ALA A 75 -2.16 4.07 -8.43
N VAL A 76 -1.37 4.06 -9.50
CA VAL A 76 -1.39 5.05 -10.59
C VAL A 76 -1.22 4.30 -11.89
N ASP A 77 -2.16 4.44 -12.84
CA ASP A 77 -2.07 3.77 -14.13
C ASP A 77 -1.44 4.68 -15.21
N TYR A 78 -0.42 4.26 -15.95
CA TYR A 78 0.36 3.02 -15.80
C TYR A 78 1.76 3.25 -15.24
N GLU A 79 2.48 4.25 -15.76
CA GLU A 79 3.81 4.62 -15.29
C GLU A 79 3.76 5.97 -14.58
N ALA A 80 4.19 6.00 -13.32
CA ALA A 80 4.17 7.18 -12.47
C ALA A 80 5.57 7.71 -12.24
N ARG A 81 5.75 9.03 -12.33
CA ARG A 81 6.96 9.73 -11.89
C ARG A 81 6.57 10.80 -10.89
N VAL A 82 7.30 10.90 -9.78
CA VAL A 82 6.87 11.68 -8.62
C VAL A 82 7.95 12.68 -8.19
N TRP A 83 7.54 13.91 -7.95
CA TRP A 83 8.39 14.99 -7.44
C TRP A 83 7.78 15.66 -6.22
N LEU A 84 8.62 15.99 -5.24
CA LEU A 84 8.24 16.82 -4.10
C LEU A 84 9.15 18.05 -4.05
N ASN A 85 8.55 19.24 -4.09
CA ASN A 85 9.28 20.53 -4.10
C ASN A 85 10.36 20.60 -5.19
N GLY A 86 10.10 19.99 -6.35
CA GLY A 86 11.03 19.92 -7.48
C GLY A 86 12.06 18.79 -7.39
N HIS A 87 12.20 18.10 -6.26
CA HIS A 87 13.06 16.93 -6.14
C HIS A 87 12.37 15.68 -6.68
N PHE A 88 13.02 14.99 -7.61
CA PHE A 88 12.56 13.70 -8.11
C PHE A 88 12.69 12.63 -7.03
N LEU A 89 11.58 11.98 -6.67
CA LEU A 89 11.55 10.92 -5.66
C LEU A 89 11.74 9.53 -6.28
N GLY A 90 11.25 9.33 -7.49
CA GLY A 90 11.36 8.05 -8.19
C GLY A 90 10.22 7.83 -9.19
N GLU A 91 10.23 6.62 -9.75
CA GLU A 91 9.25 6.14 -10.72
C GLU A 91 8.70 4.76 -10.34
N HIS A 92 7.48 4.47 -10.79
CA HIS A 92 6.82 3.18 -10.62
C HIS A 92 6.10 2.80 -11.90
N ARG A 93 6.26 1.54 -12.32
CA ARG A 93 5.60 0.98 -13.49
C ARG A 93 4.66 -0.14 -13.05
N GLY A 94 3.36 0.05 -13.26
CA GLY A 94 2.32 -0.87 -12.83
C GLY A 94 1.06 -0.15 -12.37
N GLY A 95 -0.07 -0.40 -13.04
CA GLY A 95 -1.31 0.31 -12.78
C GLY A 95 -2.14 -0.11 -11.57
N HIS A 96 -1.80 -1.25 -10.95
CA HIS A 96 -2.69 -1.95 -10.03
C HIS A 96 -2.00 -2.38 -8.73
N THR A 97 -0.80 -1.88 -8.48
CA THR A 97 -0.01 -2.20 -7.29
C THR A 97 0.37 -0.94 -6.54
N PRO A 98 0.35 -0.98 -5.19
CA PRO A 98 0.78 0.16 -4.38
C PRO A 98 2.29 0.34 -4.44
N PHE A 99 2.73 1.59 -4.27
CA PHE A 99 4.14 1.96 -4.18
C PHE A 99 4.31 3.17 -3.26
N TRP A 100 5.55 3.41 -2.82
CA TRP A 100 5.86 4.50 -1.91
C TRP A 100 7.31 4.98 -2.08
N PHE A 101 7.59 6.20 -1.60
CA PHE A 101 8.93 6.80 -1.60
C PHE A 101 9.25 7.45 -0.25
N ASP A 102 10.51 7.37 0.19
CA ASP A 102 11.00 8.20 1.29
C ASP A 102 11.15 9.65 0.79
N ALA A 103 10.25 10.51 1.23
CA ALA A 103 10.16 11.91 0.86
C ALA A 103 10.85 12.84 1.89
N SER A 104 11.47 12.29 2.94
CA SER A 104 12.00 13.05 4.09
C SER A 104 13.02 14.11 3.68
N HIS A 105 13.88 13.78 2.70
CA HIS A 105 14.95 14.64 2.22
C HIS A 105 14.44 15.85 1.40
N ALA A 106 13.27 15.71 0.76
CA ALA A 106 12.66 16.74 -0.07
C ALA A 106 11.59 17.57 0.67
N ALA A 107 11.12 17.08 1.83
CA ALA A 107 10.06 17.73 2.59
C ALA A 107 10.54 19.02 3.29
N LEU A 108 9.74 20.08 3.13
CA LEU A 108 9.90 21.36 3.80
C LEU A 108 9.03 21.42 5.06
N ASN A 109 9.46 22.21 6.04
CA ASN A 109 8.58 22.60 7.15
C ASN A 109 7.65 23.72 6.65
N GLY A 110 6.35 23.48 6.58
CA GLY A 110 5.35 24.38 6.01
C GLY A 110 4.74 23.84 4.71
N VAL A 111 4.54 24.71 3.72
CA VAL A 111 3.88 24.36 2.46
C VAL A 111 4.81 23.56 1.55
N ASN A 112 4.31 22.43 1.07
CA ASN A 112 4.99 21.53 0.14
C ASN A 112 4.17 21.41 -1.14
N THR A 113 4.83 21.18 -2.27
CA THR A 113 4.21 20.96 -3.59
C THR A 113 4.58 19.58 -4.11
N LEU A 114 3.59 18.70 -4.22
CA LEU A 114 3.71 17.38 -4.83
C LEU A 114 3.25 17.46 -6.29
N ILE A 115 4.07 16.92 -7.19
CA ILE A 115 3.75 16.79 -8.61
C ILE A 115 3.92 15.34 -9.03
N VAL A 116 2.95 14.83 -9.78
CA VAL A 116 2.94 13.47 -10.29
C VAL A 116 2.66 13.52 -11.79
N ARG A 117 3.48 12.82 -12.56
CA ARG A 117 3.24 12.53 -13.97
C ARG A 117 2.76 11.09 -14.08
N ALA A 118 1.67 10.87 -14.79
CA ALA A 118 1.19 9.54 -15.14
C ALA A 118 1.26 9.40 -16.66
N ASP A 119 2.00 8.40 -17.13
CA ASP A 119 2.09 8.01 -18.53
C ASP A 119 1.23 6.76 -18.75
N ASP A 120 0.37 6.81 -19.76
CA ASP A 120 -0.49 5.69 -20.15
C ASP A 120 -0.78 5.69 -21.65
N ASP A 121 0.04 4.97 -22.43
CA ASP A 121 -0.19 4.78 -23.86
C ASP A 121 -1.26 3.69 -24.10
N PRO A 122 -2.45 4.01 -24.66
CA PRO A 122 -3.47 3.01 -24.97
C PRO A 122 -3.06 2.08 -26.12
N GLY A 123 -2.13 2.50 -26.99
CA GLY A 123 -1.61 1.71 -28.11
C GLY A 123 -0.53 0.70 -27.73
N ASP A 124 0.06 0.79 -26.54
CA ASP A 124 1.13 -0.12 -26.11
C ASP A 124 0.60 -1.55 -25.88
N LEU A 125 0.93 -2.45 -26.81
CA LEU A 125 0.56 -3.87 -26.75
C LEU A 125 1.31 -4.65 -25.66
N ALA A 126 2.43 -4.13 -25.15
CA ALA A 126 3.19 -4.77 -24.08
C ALA A 126 2.62 -4.45 -22.69
N LYS A 127 1.73 -3.45 -22.58
CA LYS A 127 1.12 -3.05 -21.31
C LYS A 127 0.10 -4.09 -20.82
N PRO A 128 0.23 -4.59 -19.58
CA PRO A 128 -0.77 -5.48 -19.00
C PRO A 128 -2.07 -4.70 -18.70
N ARG A 129 -3.04 -4.74 -19.63
CA ARG A 129 -4.30 -3.96 -19.56
C ARG A 129 -5.51 -4.72 -19.01
N GLY A 130 -5.39 -6.02 -18.74
CA GLY A 130 -6.53 -6.84 -18.33
C GLY A 130 -7.67 -6.79 -19.35
N LYS A 131 -8.88 -6.38 -18.92
CA LYS A 131 -10.06 -6.14 -19.78
C LYS A 131 -10.33 -4.66 -20.06
N GLN A 132 -9.34 -3.77 -19.93
CA GLN A 132 -9.47 -2.39 -20.35
C GLN A 132 -9.36 -2.27 -21.87
N ASP A 133 -10.25 -1.50 -22.48
CA ASP A 133 -10.31 -1.35 -23.93
C ASP A 133 -9.07 -0.61 -24.49
N TRP A 134 -8.70 -0.94 -25.72
CA TRP A 134 -7.73 -0.17 -26.53
C TRP A 134 -8.41 0.75 -27.53
N GLN A 135 -9.71 0.55 -27.75
CA GLN A 135 -10.56 1.44 -28.54
C GLN A 135 -11.10 2.55 -27.66
N LEU A 136 -11.52 3.64 -28.29
CA LEU A 136 -12.07 4.79 -27.57
C LEU A 136 -13.36 4.42 -26.85
N GLU A 137 -14.22 3.65 -27.52
CA GLU A 137 -15.49 3.18 -26.99
C GLU A 137 -15.37 1.72 -26.55
N PRO A 138 -15.88 1.36 -25.35
CA PRO A 138 -15.94 -0.01 -24.88
C PRO A 138 -16.67 -0.92 -25.88
N HIS A 139 -16.12 -2.11 -26.14
CA HIS A 139 -16.75 -3.09 -27.02
C HIS A 139 -16.79 -4.50 -26.42
N SER A 140 -17.85 -5.25 -26.71
CA SER A 140 -18.02 -6.65 -26.29
C SER A 140 -17.82 -6.85 -24.78
N ILE A 141 -16.71 -7.48 -24.36
CA ILE A 141 -16.38 -7.79 -22.97
C ILE A 141 -15.36 -6.81 -22.35
N TRP A 142 -14.96 -5.79 -23.10
CA TRP A 142 -13.96 -4.80 -22.68
C TRP A 142 -14.63 -3.62 -21.98
N TYR A 143 -14.04 -3.20 -20.87
CA TYR A 143 -14.53 -2.10 -20.04
C TYR A 143 -13.84 -0.79 -20.41
N PRO A 144 -14.44 0.37 -20.04
CA PRO A 144 -13.77 1.65 -20.14
C PRO A 144 -12.37 1.63 -19.53
N ARG A 145 -11.45 2.39 -20.13
CA ARG A 145 -10.08 2.54 -19.63
C ARG A 145 -10.05 3.27 -18.29
N THR A 146 -8.95 3.13 -17.57
CA THR A 146 -8.69 3.82 -16.31
C THR A 146 -7.24 4.24 -16.33
N SER A 147 -6.97 5.55 -16.39
CA SER A 147 -5.61 6.09 -16.35
C SER A 147 -5.39 6.93 -15.08
N GLY A 148 -4.12 7.27 -14.82
CA GLY A 148 -3.73 8.19 -13.76
C GLY A 148 -4.00 7.68 -12.34
N ILE A 149 -4.18 8.60 -11.41
CA ILE A 149 -4.27 8.29 -9.96
C ILE A 149 -5.70 7.84 -9.61
N TRP A 150 -5.95 6.52 -9.60
CA TRP A 150 -7.27 5.94 -9.33
C TRP A 150 -7.41 5.29 -7.93
N GLN A 151 -6.35 5.35 -7.11
CA GLN A 151 -6.36 4.92 -5.71
C GLN A 151 -5.74 5.98 -4.79
N THR A 152 -6.04 5.88 -3.50
CA THR A 152 -5.70 6.89 -2.48
C THR A 152 -4.22 7.27 -2.48
N VAL A 153 -3.93 8.55 -2.24
CA VAL A 153 -2.58 9.07 -1.99
C VAL A 153 -2.51 9.57 -0.55
N TRP A 154 -1.46 9.21 0.18
CA TRP A 154 -1.30 9.64 1.57
C TRP A 154 0.16 9.75 2.00
N LEU A 155 0.37 10.52 3.06
CA LEU A 155 1.64 10.62 3.76
C LEU A 155 1.60 9.82 5.06
N GLU A 156 2.67 9.11 5.35
CA GLU A 156 2.92 8.46 6.62
C GLU A 156 4.12 9.11 7.29
N ARG A 157 4.00 9.37 8.60
CA ARG A 157 5.13 9.78 9.43
C ARG A 157 5.63 8.54 10.16
N ALA A 158 6.94 8.29 10.11
CA ALA A 158 7.54 7.16 10.79
C ALA A 158 8.74 7.61 11.63
N ALA A 159 9.06 6.81 12.64
CA ALA A 159 10.28 6.95 13.42
C ALA A 159 11.52 6.79 12.52
N ASP A 160 12.70 7.17 13.04
CA ASP A 160 13.95 7.06 12.29
C ASP A 160 14.34 5.61 11.98
N VAL A 161 13.96 4.69 12.89
CA VAL A 161 13.93 3.23 12.75
C VAL A 161 12.48 2.77 12.88
N TYR A 162 11.97 2.01 11.91
CA TYR A 162 10.54 1.70 11.81
C TYR A 162 10.29 0.31 11.21
N ILE A 163 9.10 -0.24 11.41
CA ILE A 163 8.64 -1.48 10.78
C ILE A 163 8.32 -1.18 9.32
N HIS A 164 9.22 -1.55 8.42
CA HIS A 164 9.12 -1.23 7.00
C HIS A 164 8.15 -2.14 6.24
N ARG A 165 8.15 -3.43 6.58
CA ARG A 165 7.29 -4.43 5.94
C ARG A 165 6.96 -5.54 6.94
N MET A 166 5.75 -6.08 6.83
CA MET A 166 5.36 -7.30 7.51
C MET A 166 4.63 -8.26 6.56
N SER A 167 4.66 -9.55 6.88
CA SER A 167 3.85 -10.57 6.23
C SER A 167 3.42 -11.64 7.23
N TRP A 168 2.22 -12.17 7.03
CA TRP A 168 1.63 -13.24 7.83
C TRP A 168 1.29 -14.42 6.93
N THR A 169 1.68 -15.63 7.35
CA THR A 169 1.38 -16.88 6.63
C THR A 169 0.63 -17.83 7.55
N PRO A 170 -0.63 -18.19 7.28
CA PRO A 170 -1.33 -19.18 8.09
C PRO A 170 -0.80 -20.59 7.85
N LEU A 171 -0.43 -21.29 8.91
CA LEU A 171 0.09 -22.65 8.87
C LEU A 171 -0.84 -23.58 9.65
N LEU A 172 -2.04 -23.81 9.10
CA LEU A 172 -3.12 -24.53 9.79
C LEU A 172 -2.72 -25.93 10.28
N GLU A 173 -2.00 -26.70 9.47
CA GLU A 173 -1.58 -28.07 9.82
C GLU A 173 -0.65 -28.12 11.04
N ARG A 174 0.08 -27.03 11.30
CA ARG A 174 0.97 -26.87 12.45
C ARG A 174 0.35 -26.08 13.59
N TRP A 175 -0.85 -25.52 13.37
CA TRP A 175 -1.50 -24.60 14.29
C TRP A 175 -0.63 -23.37 14.63
N GLU A 176 -0.01 -22.81 13.59
CA GLU A 176 0.96 -21.72 13.70
C GLU A 176 0.58 -20.54 12.78
N ILE A 177 1.08 -19.34 13.12
CA ILE A 177 1.16 -18.20 12.21
C ILE A 177 2.64 -17.94 11.91
N GLY A 178 3.02 -18.07 10.64
CA GLY A 178 4.29 -17.57 10.13
C GLY A 178 4.28 -16.04 10.10
N ALA A 179 5.36 -15.41 10.56
CA ALA A 179 5.50 -13.97 10.64
C ALA A 179 6.88 -13.54 10.14
N GLU A 180 6.90 -12.59 9.21
CA GLU A 180 8.11 -11.99 8.65
C GLU A 180 8.05 -10.48 8.80
N PHE A 181 9.08 -9.88 9.37
CA PHE A 181 9.18 -8.43 9.57
C PHE A 181 10.52 -7.91 9.08
N PHE A 182 10.49 -6.77 8.39
CA PHE A 182 11.67 -6.06 7.90
C PHE A 182 11.69 -4.66 8.53
N ILE A 183 12.85 -4.25 9.04
CA ILE A 183 13.05 -2.99 9.77
C ILE A 183 13.79 -1.99 8.87
N GLY A 184 13.20 -0.82 8.69
CA GLY A 184 13.79 0.32 7.99
C GLY A 184 14.62 1.20 8.94
N GLY A 185 15.51 2.01 8.37
CA GLY A 185 16.35 2.95 9.14
C GLY A 185 17.74 2.42 9.52
N PRO A 186 18.47 3.16 10.38
CA PRO A 186 19.81 2.77 10.82
C PRO A 186 19.80 1.52 11.69
N ARG A 187 20.87 0.71 11.60
CA ARG A 187 21.03 -0.49 12.43
C ARG A 187 21.25 -0.10 13.89
N ARG A 188 20.57 -0.80 14.80
CA ARG A 188 20.80 -0.76 16.25
C ARG A 188 20.75 -2.19 16.79
N ASP A 189 21.67 -2.56 17.67
CA ASP A 189 21.80 -3.94 18.16
C ASP A 189 20.85 -4.25 19.33
N SER A 190 20.29 -3.23 19.97
CA SER A 190 19.32 -3.33 21.08
C SER A 190 17.87 -3.55 20.63
N LEU A 191 17.62 -3.69 19.32
CA LEU A 191 16.28 -3.77 18.77
C LEU A 191 15.61 -5.10 19.08
N ARG A 192 14.39 -5.01 19.62
CA ARG A 192 13.49 -6.15 19.83
C ARG A 192 12.15 -5.87 19.19
N LEU A 193 11.49 -6.90 18.70
CA LEU A 193 10.14 -6.84 18.14
C LEU A 193 9.20 -7.64 19.02
N ARG A 194 8.20 -6.98 19.58
CA ARG A 194 7.12 -7.64 20.32
C ARG A 194 5.92 -7.84 19.41
N VAL A 195 5.39 -9.06 19.39
CA VAL A 195 4.23 -9.45 18.60
C VAL A 195 3.15 -9.98 19.52
N ARG A 196 2.02 -9.27 19.57
CA ARG A 196 0.83 -9.69 20.30
C ARG A 196 -0.27 -10.08 19.32
N LEU A 197 -0.77 -11.30 19.46
CA LEU A 197 -1.91 -11.83 18.70
C LEU A 197 -3.11 -12.03 19.62
N SER A 198 -4.28 -11.57 19.21
CA SER A 198 -5.52 -11.74 19.97
C SER A 198 -6.72 -11.95 19.06
N VAL A 199 -7.76 -12.60 19.57
CA VAL A 199 -9.09 -12.65 18.93
C VAL A 199 -10.11 -12.20 19.95
N LYS A 200 -10.81 -11.10 19.67
CA LYS A 200 -11.65 -10.42 20.67
C LYS A 200 -10.81 -10.13 21.92
N ASP A 201 -11.28 -10.53 23.11
CA ASP A 201 -10.55 -10.34 24.37
C ASP A 201 -9.57 -11.47 24.70
N LYS A 202 -9.45 -12.50 23.85
CA LYS A 202 -8.58 -13.65 24.10
C LYS A 202 -7.18 -13.41 23.54
N LEU A 203 -6.18 -13.37 24.41
CA LEU A 203 -4.77 -13.40 24.04
C LEU A 203 -4.40 -14.77 23.48
N LEU A 204 -3.79 -14.81 22.30
CA LEU A 204 -3.29 -16.02 21.66
C LEU A 204 -1.77 -16.17 21.79
N ALA A 205 -1.03 -15.07 21.63
CA ALA A 205 0.42 -15.01 21.77
C ALA A 205 0.87 -13.60 22.19
N ASP A 206 1.98 -13.52 22.92
CA ASP A 206 2.66 -12.27 23.30
C ASP A 206 4.17 -12.53 23.39
N ASP A 207 4.81 -12.56 22.22
CA ASP A 207 6.20 -12.95 22.10
C ASP A 207 7.09 -11.74 21.86
N THR A 208 8.36 -11.83 22.26
CA THR A 208 9.38 -10.82 21.94
C THR A 208 10.59 -11.48 21.31
N TYR A 209 11.04 -10.90 20.19
CA TYR A 209 12.12 -11.43 19.37
C TYR A 209 13.23 -10.41 19.21
N GLN A 210 14.48 -10.86 19.30
CA GLN A 210 15.62 -10.04 18.89
C GLN A 210 15.58 -9.78 17.38
N VAL A 211 15.78 -8.52 16.98
CA VAL A 211 15.95 -8.17 15.56
C VAL A 211 17.39 -8.48 15.16
N ILE A 212 17.58 -9.28 14.12
CA ILE A 212 18.89 -9.67 13.60
C ILE A 212 18.94 -9.28 12.13
N ASN A 213 19.98 -8.53 11.73
CA ASN A 213 20.14 -8.04 10.35
C ASN A 213 18.91 -7.28 9.80
N ARG A 214 18.18 -6.57 10.68
CA ARG A 214 16.94 -5.83 10.38
C ARG A 214 15.75 -6.73 10.01
N GLU A 215 15.80 -8.00 10.37
CA GLU A 215 14.74 -8.96 10.05
C GLU A 215 14.33 -9.79 11.27
N VAL A 216 13.07 -10.21 11.30
CA VAL A 216 12.52 -11.18 12.25
C VAL A 216 11.63 -12.16 11.48
N HIS A 217 12.07 -13.40 11.35
CA HIS A 217 11.31 -14.49 10.71
C HIS A 217 10.97 -15.55 11.76
N ARG A 218 9.69 -15.73 12.09
CA ARG A 218 9.25 -16.60 13.18
C ARG A 218 8.00 -17.38 12.81
N ARG A 219 7.76 -18.45 13.55
CA ARG A 219 6.50 -19.20 13.57
C ARG A 219 5.96 -19.12 14.98
N ILE A 220 4.79 -18.53 15.12
CA ILE A 220 4.13 -18.31 16.40
C ILE A 220 3.13 -19.45 16.56
N ALA A 221 3.41 -20.37 17.47
CA ALA A 221 2.48 -21.46 17.80
C ALA A 221 1.30 -20.90 18.59
N LEU A 222 0.08 -21.26 18.19
CA LEU A 222 -1.11 -20.86 18.91
C LEU A 222 -1.44 -21.91 19.97
N SER A 223 -2.01 -21.48 21.10
CA SER A 223 -2.51 -22.43 22.10
C SER A 223 -3.66 -23.26 21.51
N ASP A 224 -3.56 -24.58 21.63
CA ASP A 224 -4.58 -25.52 21.20
C ASP A 224 -5.06 -26.38 22.38
N PRO A 225 -6.27 -26.16 22.91
CA PRO A 225 -6.83 -26.99 23.97
C PRO A 225 -7.26 -28.38 23.48
N GLY A 226 -7.13 -28.69 22.18
CA GLY A 226 -7.52 -29.96 21.59
C GLY A 226 -9.03 -30.15 21.44
N ILE A 227 -9.80 -29.06 21.54
CA ILE A 227 -11.27 -29.06 21.40
C ILE A 227 -11.62 -28.53 20.01
N ASP A 228 -12.37 -29.31 19.24
CA ASP A 228 -12.71 -28.95 17.85
C ASP A 228 -13.53 -27.66 17.75
N ASP A 229 -14.44 -27.41 18.70
CA ASP A 229 -15.20 -26.16 18.75
C ASP A 229 -14.27 -24.94 18.89
N PHE A 230 -13.29 -25.04 19.79
CA PHE A 230 -12.31 -23.97 19.96
C PHE A 230 -11.47 -23.74 18.70
N ARG A 231 -11.05 -24.83 18.04
CA ARG A 231 -10.34 -24.72 16.78
C ARG A 231 -11.20 -24.04 15.72
N ASN A 232 -12.45 -24.49 15.57
CA ASN A 232 -13.39 -23.93 14.60
C ASN A 232 -13.67 -22.44 14.84
N GLU A 233 -13.72 -21.98 16.09
CA GLU A 233 -13.90 -20.56 16.43
C GLU A 233 -12.75 -19.67 15.95
N LEU A 234 -11.52 -20.18 15.91
CA LEU A 234 -10.33 -19.46 15.47
C LEU A 234 -10.12 -19.49 13.94
N LEU A 235 -10.76 -20.43 13.25
CA LEU A 235 -10.63 -20.52 11.80
C LEU A 235 -11.41 -19.41 11.11
N TRP A 236 -10.80 -18.88 10.05
CA TRP A 236 -11.50 -18.03 9.12
C TRP A 236 -12.23 -18.88 8.08
N SER A 237 -13.50 -18.55 7.84
CA SER A 237 -14.28 -18.98 6.67
C SER A 237 -15.19 -17.83 6.18
N PRO A 238 -15.77 -17.92 4.99
CA PRO A 238 -16.76 -16.94 4.52
C PRO A 238 -17.96 -16.78 5.47
N GLU A 239 -18.40 -17.86 6.11
CA GLU A 239 -19.53 -17.90 7.04
C GLU A 239 -19.14 -17.42 8.44
N SER A 240 -17.87 -17.58 8.81
CA SER A 240 -17.30 -17.13 10.08
C SER A 240 -15.94 -16.46 9.85
N PRO A 241 -15.91 -15.15 9.51
CA PRO A 241 -14.70 -14.47 9.08
C PRO A 241 -13.85 -14.02 10.30
N THR A 242 -13.48 -14.96 11.17
CA THR A 242 -12.66 -14.67 12.35
C THR A 242 -11.31 -14.09 11.94
N LEU A 243 -11.00 -12.90 12.46
CA LEU A 243 -9.70 -12.24 12.31
C LEU A 243 -8.93 -12.31 13.63
N ILE A 244 -7.62 -12.54 13.50
CA ILE A 244 -6.65 -12.46 14.59
C ILE A 244 -6.02 -11.07 14.51
N ASP A 245 -6.33 -10.23 15.48
CA ASP A 245 -5.72 -8.92 15.63
C ASP A 245 -4.24 -9.06 16.00
N ALA A 246 -3.40 -8.28 15.33
CA ALA A 246 -1.96 -8.26 15.55
C ALA A 246 -1.51 -6.86 15.96
N THR A 247 -0.93 -6.74 17.15
CA THR A 247 -0.17 -5.54 17.54
C THR A 247 1.31 -5.86 17.51
N VAL A 248 2.06 -5.09 16.73
CA VAL A 248 3.50 -5.26 16.55
C VAL A 248 4.19 -4.00 17.05
N GLU A 249 5.08 -4.15 18.02
CA GLU A 249 5.83 -3.04 18.63
C GLU A 249 7.32 -3.27 18.40
N LEU A 250 8.00 -2.26 17.86
CA LEU A 250 9.45 -2.22 17.78
C LEU A 250 9.99 -1.49 19.00
N LEU A 251 10.91 -2.13 19.71
CA LEU A 251 11.52 -1.63 20.93
C LEU A 251 13.01 -1.39 20.73
N ASP A 252 13.53 -0.34 21.36
CA ASP A 252 14.95 -0.09 21.55
C ASP A 252 15.25 -0.10 23.07
N GLY A 253 15.88 -1.17 23.55
CA GLY A 253 15.84 -1.48 24.97
C GLY A 253 14.40 -1.72 25.42
N ASP A 254 13.93 -1.00 26.44
CA ASP A 254 12.55 -1.11 26.96
C ASP A 254 11.59 -0.05 26.40
N ARG A 255 12.08 0.85 25.55
CA ARG A 255 11.25 1.91 24.95
C ARG A 255 10.65 1.42 23.65
N VAL A 256 9.32 1.51 23.51
CA VAL A 256 8.65 1.36 22.22
C VAL A 256 8.98 2.58 21.35
N ILE A 257 9.54 2.32 20.16
CA ILE A 257 9.94 3.34 19.20
C ILE A 257 9.03 3.38 17.97
N ASP A 258 8.36 2.27 17.67
CA ASP A 258 7.39 2.19 16.58
C ASP A 258 6.32 1.14 16.91
N ARG A 259 5.12 1.32 16.35
CA ARG A 259 3.98 0.42 16.58
C ARG A 259 3.09 0.35 15.35
N VAL A 260 2.81 -0.87 14.91
CA VAL A 260 1.84 -1.13 13.85
C VAL A 260 0.73 -2.05 14.36
N VAL A 261 -0.50 -1.72 14.00
CA VAL A 261 -1.68 -2.58 14.21
C VAL A 261 -2.08 -3.17 12.87
N SER A 262 -2.25 -4.48 12.84
CA SER A 262 -2.59 -5.27 11.66
C SER A 262 -3.55 -6.39 12.06
N TYR A 263 -3.86 -7.27 11.13
CA TYR A 263 -4.62 -8.47 11.40
C TYR A 263 -4.14 -9.60 10.48
N THR A 264 -4.44 -10.82 10.88
CA THR A 264 -4.26 -12.03 10.07
C THR A 264 -5.44 -12.96 10.26
N ALA A 265 -5.42 -14.11 9.61
CA ALA A 265 -6.49 -15.09 9.69
C ALA A 265 -5.93 -16.50 9.56
N LEU A 266 -6.37 -17.42 10.42
CA LEU A 266 -5.96 -18.81 10.35
C LEU A 266 -6.88 -19.56 9.38
N ARG A 267 -6.35 -19.95 8.22
CA ARG A 267 -7.06 -20.77 7.23
C ARG A 267 -6.08 -21.56 6.36
N SER A 268 -6.55 -22.64 5.75
CA SER A 268 -5.83 -23.31 4.66
C SER A 268 -6.64 -23.31 3.38
N VAL A 269 -5.96 -23.22 2.24
CA VAL A 269 -6.55 -23.40 0.91
C VAL A 269 -5.71 -24.43 0.19
N SER A 270 -6.36 -25.47 -0.34
CA SER A 270 -5.68 -26.53 -1.08
C SER A 270 -6.57 -27.09 -2.19
N VAL A 271 -5.97 -27.83 -3.12
CA VAL A 271 -6.70 -28.61 -4.12
C VAL A 271 -6.33 -30.07 -3.94
N GLN A 272 -7.32 -30.92 -3.69
CA GLN A 272 -7.10 -32.36 -3.51
C GLN A 272 -8.14 -33.16 -4.29
N ARG A 273 -7.67 -34.11 -5.10
CA ARG A 273 -8.53 -35.01 -5.91
C ARG A 273 -9.61 -34.25 -6.71
N GLY A 274 -9.22 -33.13 -7.33
CA GLY A 274 -10.11 -32.30 -8.15
C GLY A 274 -11.11 -31.45 -7.36
N ARG A 275 -10.95 -31.34 -6.03
CA ARG A 275 -11.79 -30.47 -5.17
C ARG A 275 -10.95 -29.33 -4.64
N PHE A 276 -11.52 -28.13 -4.66
CA PHE A 276 -11.02 -27.01 -3.86
C PHE A 276 -11.39 -27.27 -2.40
N LEU A 277 -10.45 -27.12 -1.48
CA LEU A 277 -10.66 -27.31 -0.06
C LEU A 277 -10.30 -26.03 0.71
N LEU A 278 -11.21 -25.57 1.56
CA LEU A 278 -10.97 -24.56 2.58
C LEU A 278 -10.94 -25.24 3.96
N ASN A 279 -9.87 -25.06 4.71
CA ASN A 279 -9.70 -25.68 6.04
C ASN A 279 -9.89 -27.22 6.01
N GLY A 280 -9.44 -27.85 4.91
CA GLY A 280 -9.60 -29.28 4.67
C GLY A 280 -11.01 -29.75 4.28
N ARG A 281 -11.97 -28.82 4.11
CA ARG A 281 -13.35 -29.11 3.74
C ARG A 281 -13.65 -28.61 2.30
N PRO A 282 -14.38 -29.38 1.48
CA PRO A 282 -14.76 -28.98 0.13
C PRO A 282 -15.79 -27.85 0.10
#